data_AF-A0A7V5XF62-F1
#
_entry.id   AF-A0A7V5XF62-F1
#
_cell.length_a   1.000
_cell.length_b   1.000
_cell.length_c   1.000
_cell.angle_alpha   90.00
_cell.angle_beta   90.00
_cell.angle_gamma   90.00
#
_symmetry.space_group_name_H-M   'P 1'
#
loop_
_entity.id
_entity.type
_entity.pdbx_description
1 polymer ?
#
loop_
_entity_poly.entity_id
_entity_poly.type
_entity_poly.pdbx_seq_one_letter_code
_entity_poly.pdbx_strand_id
1 'polypeptide(L)'
;MKRHFILNFLFFFFIIFFFDLLGYSEEKIQVANEEWILLNTSPKEEKLFYSPNSIKKLSKDKIRLNILYYPSSEVVNRCKNYWIQWFCSGEYREVLWEGLPEEDNKKCETLKYGIYEYEIDCAKRKYKDKNWAWYNKENEILYSRKSVGISFLSIPEDLIKDKIFERVCQY
;
A
#
# COMPACT_ATOMS: atom_id res chain seq x y z
N MET A 1 11.71 45.02 28.99
CA MET A 1 11.67 44.53 27.58
C MET A 1 12.57 43.32 27.30
N LYS A 2 13.86 43.30 27.70
CA LYS A 2 14.79 42.19 27.35
C LYS A 2 14.37 40.79 27.87
N ARG A 3 13.76 40.70 29.06
CA ARG A 3 13.43 39.41 29.70
C ARG A 3 12.28 38.65 29.02
N HIS A 4 11.26 39.36 28.51
CA HIS A 4 10.18 38.75 27.74
C HIS A 4 10.64 38.26 26.36
N PHE A 5 11.57 38.99 25.73
CA PHE A 5 12.10 38.60 24.43
C PHE A 5 12.90 37.28 24.52
N ILE A 6 13.71 37.13 25.58
CA ILE A 6 14.47 35.90 25.85
C ILE A 6 13.52 34.73 26.15
N LEU A 7 12.47 34.95 26.93
CA LEU A 7 11.47 33.90 27.25
C LEU A 7 10.70 33.44 26.00
N ASN A 8 10.27 34.37 25.14
CA ASN A 8 9.57 34.02 23.90
C ASN A 8 10.49 33.28 22.91
N PHE A 9 11.77 33.66 22.84
CA PHE A 9 12.75 32.99 21.99
C PHE A 9 13.01 31.55 22.47
N LEU A 10 13.19 31.35 23.78
CA LEU A 10 13.37 30.00 24.36
C LEU A 10 12.12 29.13 24.18
N PHE A 11 10.93 29.71 24.30
CA PHE A 11 9.67 29.00 24.08
C PHE A 11 9.50 28.57 22.62
N PHE A 12 9.86 29.44 21.66
CA PHE A 12 9.83 29.09 20.24
C PHE A 12 10.83 27.98 19.90
N PHE A 13 12.04 28.04 20.48
CA PHE A 13 13.03 26.98 20.34
C PHE A 13 12.55 25.66 20.97
N PHE A 14 11.89 25.73 22.13
CA PHE A 14 11.28 24.56 22.76
C PHE A 14 10.20 23.95 21.89
N ILE A 15 9.34 24.76 21.25
CA ILE A 15 8.31 24.26 20.32
C ILE A 15 8.95 23.53 19.14
N ILE A 16 9.94 24.14 18.48
CA ILE A 16 10.66 23.50 17.36
C ILE A 16 11.29 22.19 17.81
N PHE A 17 12.02 22.23 18.92
CA PHE A 17 12.69 21.05 19.48
C PHE A 17 11.69 19.97 19.90
N PHE A 18 10.52 20.35 20.42
CA PHE A 18 9.46 19.41 20.80
C PHE A 18 8.79 18.77 19.58
N PHE A 19 8.64 19.51 18.47
CA PHE A 19 8.18 18.94 17.20
C PHE A 19 9.21 18.00 16.57
N ASP A 20 10.51 18.30 16.68
CA ASP A 20 11.59 17.40 16.26
C ASP A 20 11.69 16.15 17.16
N LEU A 21 11.47 16.30 18.48
CA LEU A 21 11.52 15.20 19.46
C LEU A 21 10.29 14.28 19.41
N LEU A 22 9.11 14.83 19.07
CA LEU A 22 7.91 14.06 18.72
C LEU A 22 8.08 13.30 17.41
N GLY A 23 9.20 13.53 16.70
CA GLY A 23 9.83 12.60 15.79
C GLY A 23 8.82 11.72 15.08
N TYR A 24 8.11 12.30 14.12
CA TYR A 24 7.44 11.56 13.05
C TYR A 24 8.56 10.84 12.26
N SER A 25 9.17 9.84 12.89
CA SER A 25 10.03 8.87 12.28
C SER A 25 9.14 8.18 11.27
N GLU A 26 9.28 8.55 10.00
CA GLU A 26 8.65 7.81 8.92
C GLU A 26 8.99 6.34 9.12
N GLU A 27 7.97 5.50 9.31
CA GLU A 27 8.19 4.07 9.50
C GLU A 27 8.83 3.53 8.22
N LYS A 28 10.02 2.96 8.37
CA LYS A 28 10.79 2.38 7.27
C LYS A 28 10.96 0.90 7.49
N ILE A 29 10.76 0.12 6.44
CA ILE A 29 10.94 -1.33 6.45
C ILE A 29 11.75 -1.78 5.25
N GLN A 30 12.33 -2.97 5.35
CA GLN A 30 13.07 -3.60 4.27
C GLN A 30 12.34 -4.89 3.84
N VAL A 31 11.92 -4.93 2.58
CA VAL A 31 11.20 -6.07 1.99
C VAL A 31 11.73 -6.28 0.59
N ALA A 32 12.02 -7.54 0.22
CA ALA A 32 12.55 -7.90 -1.09
C ALA A 32 13.82 -7.11 -1.49
N ASN A 33 14.72 -6.84 -0.54
CA ASN A 33 15.93 -6.01 -0.70
C ASN A 33 15.67 -4.55 -1.10
N GLU A 34 14.46 -4.05 -0.91
CA GLU A 34 14.05 -2.69 -1.21
C GLU A 34 13.67 -1.96 0.10
N GLU A 35 14.00 -0.66 0.19
CA GLU A 35 13.55 0.21 1.29
C GLU A 35 12.14 0.72 0.98
N TRP A 36 11.27 0.66 1.98
CA TRP A 36 9.89 1.08 1.89
C TRP A 36 9.58 2.09 3.00
N ILE A 37 8.96 3.20 2.62
CA ILE A 37 8.59 4.30 3.52
C ILE A 37 7.08 4.31 3.68
N LEU A 38 6.60 4.37 4.93
CA LEU A 38 5.18 4.41 5.24
C LEU A 38 4.54 5.65 4.63
N LEU A 39 3.55 5.39 3.79
CA LEU A 39 2.73 6.40 3.11
C LEU A 39 1.45 6.67 3.91
N ASN A 40 0.75 5.62 4.35
CA ASN A 40 -0.52 5.74 5.06
C ASN A 40 -0.86 4.50 5.88
N THR A 41 -1.72 4.67 6.89
CA THR A 41 -2.30 3.59 7.69
C THR A 41 -3.80 3.79 7.78
N SER A 42 -4.59 2.75 7.50
CA SER A 42 -6.06 2.79 7.64
C SER A 42 -6.49 2.61 9.10
N PRO A 43 -7.74 2.97 9.46
CA PRO A 43 -8.31 2.64 10.77
C PRO A 43 -8.35 1.14 11.10
N LYS A 44 -8.25 0.28 10.07
CA LYS A 44 -8.18 -1.19 10.21
C LYS A 44 -6.74 -1.71 10.31
N GLU A 45 -5.78 -0.83 10.60
CA GLU A 45 -4.35 -1.14 10.71
C GLU A 45 -3.70 -1.63 9.40
N GLU A 46 -4.38 -1.52 8.26
CA GLU A 46 -3.75 -1.77 6.97
C GLU A 46 -2.72 -0.68 6.69
N LYS A 47 -1.54 -1.06 6.20
CA LYS A 47 -0.44 -0.13 5.95
C LYS A 47 -0.09 -0.08 4.47
N LEU A 48 0.23 1.12 4.01
CA LEU A 48 0.66 1.39 2.65
C LEU A 48 2.04 2.04 2.70
N PHE A 49 2.97 1.49 1.94
CA PHE A 49 4.32 2.00 1.81
C PHE A 49 4.63 2.28 0.34
N TYR A 50 5.57 3.18 0.09
CA TYR A 50 6.13 3.38 -1.24
C TYR A 50 7.64 3.15 -1.20
N SER A 51 8.23 2.74 -2.33
CA SER A 51 9.69 2.72 -2.43
C SER A 51 10.22 3.94 -3.19
N PRO A 52 11.02 4.81 -2.57
CA PRO A 52 11.67 5.92 -3.25
C PRO A 52 12.58 5.47 -4.41
N ASN A 53 13.25 4.33 -4.26
CA ASN A 53 14.19 3.80 -5.26
C ASN A 53 13.49 3.28 -6.51
N SER A 54 12.21 2.94 -6.41
CA SER A 54 11.39 2.52 -7.56
C SER A 54 10.85 3.68 -8.41
N ILE A 55 11.01 4.94 -7.96
CA ILE A 55 10.42 6.09 -8.64
C ILE A 55 11.07 6.30 -10.00
N LYS A 56 10.26 6.20 -11.05
CA LYS A 56 10.62 6.45 -12.44
C LYS A 56 9.77 7.58 -13.00
N LYS A 57 10.41 8.71 -13.34
CA LYS A 57 9.75 9.83 -14.02
C LYS A 57 9.44 9.46 -15.46
N LEU A 58 8.17 9.52 -15.86
CA LEU A 58 7.71 9.25 -17.23
C LEU A 58 7.48 10.54 -18.02
N SER A 59 7.04 11.60 -17.35
CA SER A 59 6.88 12.95 -17.89
C SER A 59 6.88 13.99 -16.76
N LYS A 60 6.64 15.27 -17.07
CA LYS A 60 6.53 16.33 -16.07
C LYS A 60 5.55 15.98 -14.94
N ASP A 61 4.39 15.43 -15.30
CA ASP A 61 3.28 15.21 -14.36
C ASP A 61 2.99 13.72 -14.13
N LYS A 62 3.83 12.81 -14.67
CA LYS A 62 3.60 11.36 -14.56
C LYS A 62 4.82 10.64 -14.04
N ILE A 63 4.57 9.80 -13.05
CA ILE A 63 5.57 8.96 -12.41
C ILE A 63 5.09 7.51 -12.37
N ARG A 64 6.04 6.60 -12.27
CA ARG A 64 5.80 5.19 -11.98
C ARG A 64 6.58 4.80 -10.74
N LEU A 65 5.98 4.01 -9.86
CA LEU A 65 6.60 3.58 -8.61
C LEU A 65 5.98 2.28 -8.12
N ASN A 66 6.67 1.64 -7.19
CA ASN A 66 6.17 0.51 -6.44
C ASN A 66 5.51 0.96 -5.14
N ILE A 67 4.38 0.34 -4.85
CA ILE A 67 3.60 0.48 -3.63
C ILE A 67 3.52 -0.89 -2.96
N LEU A 68 3.88 -0.95 -1.69
CA LEU A 68 3.77 -2.14 -0.85
C LEU A 68 2.57 -1.98 0.07
N TYR A 69 1.71 -2.98 0.04
CA TYR A 69 0.46 -3.01 0.79
C TYR A 69 0.48 -4.17 1.78
N TYR A 70 0.35 -3.83 3.06
CA TYR A 70 0.10 -4.77 4.14
C TYR A 70 -1.39 -4.73 4.51
N PRO A 71 -2.15 -5.76 4.16
CA PRO A 71 -3.55 -5.82 4.54
C PRO A 71 -3.69 -6.20 6.03
N SER A 72 -4.87 -5.98 6.59
CA SER A 72 -5.19 -6.40 7.97
C SER A 72 -5.39 -7.91 8.05
N SER A 73 -5.55 -8.44 9.27
CA SER A 73 -5.94 -9.83 9.49
C SER A 73 -7.29 -10.21 8.86
N GLU A 74 -8.13 -9.24 8.52
CA GLU A 74 -9.40 -9.47 7.79
C GLU A 74 -9.18 -9.86 6.31
N VAL A 75 -7.95 -9.82 5.80
CA VAL A 75 -7.65 -10.15 4.40
C VAL A 75 -8.08 -11.55 4.01
N VAL A 76 -8.02 -12.51 4.94
CA VAL A 76 -8.49 -13.88 4.71
C VAL A 76 -9.96 -13.88 4.31
N ASN A 77 -10.78 -13.03 4.94
CA ASN A 77 -12.19 -12.89 4.60
C ASN A 77 -12.38 -12.17 3.26
N ARG A 78 -11.61 -11.11 2.98
CA ARG A 78 -11.66 -10.40 1.70
C ARG A 78 -11.28 -11.30 0.53
N CYS A 79 -10.28 -12.13 0.74
CA CYS A 79 -9.85 -13.14 -0.19
C CYS A 79 -10.95 -14.18 -0.47
N LYS A 80 -11.53 -14.77 0.58
CA LYS A 80 -12.64 -15.73 0.44
C LYS A 80 -13.79 -15.12 -0.37
N ASN A 81 -14.15 -13.87 -0.08
CA ASN A 81 -15.19 -13.15 -0.80
C ASN A 81 -14.83 -12.84 -2.27
N TYR A 82 -13.60 -12.40 -2.55
CA TYR A 82 -13.16 -12.10 -3.92
C TYR A 82 -13.17 -13.36 -4.79
N TRP A 83 -12.68 -14.48 -4.27
CA TRP A 83 -12.72 -15.77 -4.97
C TRP A 83 -14.14 -16.18 -5.35
N ILE A 84 -15.09 -16.03 -4.42
CA ILE A 84 -16.51 -16.28 -4.68
C ILE A 84 -17.00 -15.42 -5.86
N GLN A 85 -16.68 -14.12 -5.87
CA GLN A 85 -17.08 -13.23 -6.95
C GLN A 85 -16.40 -13.56 -8.29
N TRP A 86 -15.11 -13.87 -8.28
CA TRP A 86 -14.36 -14.21 -9.48
C TRP A 86 -14.90 -15.49 -10.14
N PHE A 87 -15.20 -16.51 -9.33
CA PHE A 87 -15.87 -17.73 -9.77
C PHE A 87 -17.21 -17.41 -10.46
N CYS A 88 -18.04 -16.55 -9.86
CA CYS A 88 -19.32 -16.12 -10.45
C CYS A 88 -19.17 -15.35 -11.77
N SER A 89 -18.03 -14.68 -12.01
CA SER A 89 -17.77 -13.91 -13.23
C SER A 89 -17.10 -14.71 -14.36
N GLY A 90 -16.62 -15.93 -14.07
CA GLY A 90 -15.72 -16.69 -14.95
C GLY A 90 -16.39 -17.64 -15.93
N GLU A 91 -17.44 -18.37 -15.53
CA GLU A 91 -18.25 -19.24 -16.39
C GLU A 91 -19.28 -19.99 -15.52
N TYR A 92 -20.57 -19.97 -15.90
CA TYR A 92 -21.54 -20.96 -15.43
C TYR A 92 -21.03 -22.35 -15.84
N ARG A 93 -20.35 -23.05 -14.93
CA ARG A 93 -20.32 -24.51 -14.95
C ARG A 93 -21.22 -24.95 -13.82
N GLU A 94 -22.22 -25.75 -14.16
CA GLU A 94 -23.16 -26.42 -13.25
C GLU A 94 -22.44 -27.35 -12.27
N VAL A 95 -21.63 -26.77 -11.38
CA VAL A 95 -20.99 -27.46 -10.27
C VAL A 95 -21.47 -26.74 -9.03
N LEU A 96 -22.49 -27.36 -8.44
CA LEU A 96 -22.91 -27.22 -7.06
C LEU A 96 -21.77 -26.74 -6.17
N TRP A 97 -22.01 -25.68 -5.39
CA TRP A 97 -21.89 -25.59 -3.91
C TRP A 97 -20.80 -26.38 -3.16
N GLU A 98 -19.75 -26.83 -3.81
CA GLU A 98 -18.53 -27.29 -3.18
C GLU A 98 -17.63 -26.06 -3.10
N GLY A 99 -17.29 -25.66 -1.89
CA GLY A 99 -16.43 -24.51 -1.65
C GLY A 99 -15.12 -24.58 -2.43
N LEU A 100 -14.36 -23.48 -2.40
CA LEU A 100 -13.02 -23.39 -2.99
C LEU A 100 -12.21 -24.69 -2.80
N PRO A 101 -11.47 -25.17 -3.81
CA PRO A 101 -10.50 -26.24 -3.62
C PRO A 101 -9.64 -25.89 -2.42
N GLU A 102 -9.55 -26.80 -1.45
CA GLU A 102 -8.94 -26.55 -0.14
C GLU A 102 -7.52 -25.95 -0.25
N GLU A 103 -6.82 -26.28 -1.34
CA GLU A 103 -5.50 -25.76 -1.69
C GLU A 103 -5.47 -24.25 -1.93
N ASP A 104 -6.45 -23.65 -2.62
CA ASP A 104 -6.45 -22.23 -2.94
C ASP A 104 -6.86 -21.36 -1.74
N ASN A 105 -7.72 -21.90 -0.87
CA ASN A 105 -7.98 -21.33 0.46
C ASN A 105 -6.70 -21.28 1.29
N LYS A 106 -5.96 -22.40 1.37
CA LYS A 106 -4.69 -22.46 2.11
C LYS A 106 -3.66 -21.50 1.54
N LYS A 107 -3.49 -21.43 0.21
CA LYS A 107 -2.62 -20.44 -0.44
C LYS A 107 -3.01 -19.02 -0.01
N CYS A 108 -4.30 -18.72 -0.01
CA CYS A 108 -4.73 -17.40 0.34
C CYS A 108 -4.51 -17.01 1.82
N GLU A 109 -4.74 -17.96 2.73
CA GLU A 109 -4.49 -17.77 4.16
C GLU A 109 -3.01 -17.48 4.48
N THR A 110 -2.11 -17.80 3.56
CA THR A 110 -0.68 -17.49 3.69
C THR A 110 -0.26 -16.13 3.15
N LEU A 111 -1.17 -15.37 2.51
CA LEU A 111 -0.85 -14.03 1.99
C LEU A 111 -0.42 -13.08 3.10
N LYS A 112 0.69 -12.39 2.87
CA LYS A 112 1.29 -11.44 3.80
C LYS A 112 1.25 -10.01 3.30
N TYR A 113 1.60 -9.78 2.03
CA TYR A 113 1.63 -8.44 1.45
C TYR A 113 1.51 -8.48 -0.07
N GLY A 114 1.09 -7.36 -0.65
CA GLY A 114 1.04 -7.15 -2.09
C GLY A 114 1.98 -6.03 -2.53
N ILE A 115 2.72 -6.23 -3.62
CA ILE A 115 3.49 -5.17 -4.27
C ILE A 115 2.82 -4.82 -5.59
N TYR A 116 2.64 -3.52 -5.81
CA TYR A 116 1.95 -2.95 -6.94
C TYR A 116 2.83 -1.94 -7.66
N GLU A 117 3.00 -2.08 -8.98
CA GLU A 117 3.58 -1.04 -9.81
C GLU A 117 2.47 -0.08 -10.23
N TYR A 118 2.50 1.15 -9.74
CA TYR A 118 1.51 2.17 -10.04
C TYR A 118 2.06 3.20 -11.02
N GLU A 119 1.24 3.61 -11.98
CA GLU A 119 1.44 4.82 -12.77
C GLU A 119 0.54 5.91 -12.21
N ILE A 120 1.14 7.02 -11.76
CA ILE A 120 0.45 8.16 -11.16
C ILE A 120 0.53 9.35 -12.10
N ASP A 121 -0.62 9.98 -12.34
CA ASP A 121 -0.78 11.27 -12.98
C ASP A 121 -1.06 12.32 -11.89
N CYS A 122 -0.02 13.08 -11.56
CA CYS A 122 -0.01 14.05 -10.47
C CYS A 122 -0.91 15.26 -10.76
N ALA A 123 -0.96 15.71 -12.02
CA ALA A 123 -1.81 16.82 -12.42
C ALA A 123 -3.30 16.46 -12.36
N LYS A 124 -3.66 15.23 -12.77
CA LYS A 124 -5.06 14.78 -12.78
C LYS A 124 -5.50 14.13 -11.47
N ARG A 125 -4.59 13.94 -10.52
CA ARG A 125 -4.79 13.14 -9.31
C ARG A 125 -5.39 11.76 -9.61
N LYS A 126 -4.81 11.06 -10.59
CA LYS A 126 -5.24 9.71 -10.99
C LYS A 126 -4.10 8.73 -10.84
N TYR A 127 -4.42 7.50 -10.49
CA TYR A 127 -3.47 6.39 -10.46
C TYR A 127 -4.08 5.17 -11.16
N LYS A 128 -3.22 4.27 -11.62
CA LYS A 128 -3.61 2.96 -12.14
C LYS A 128 -2.51 1.97 -11.90
N ASP A 129 -2.88 0.74 -11.56
CA ASP A 129 -1.93 -0.35 -11.43
C ASP A 129 -1.53 -0.89 -12.81
N LYS A 130 -0.22 -1.02 -13.02
CA LYS A 130 0.41 -1.57 -14.23
C LYS A 130 0.78 -3.02 -14.07
N ASN A 131 1.22 -3.37 -12.87
CA ASN A 131 1.55 -4.72 -12.49
C ASN A 131 1.30 -4.91 -10.99
N TRP A 132 1.16 -6.16 -10.56
CA TRP A 132 1.02 -6.50 -9.14
C TRP A 132 1.39 -7.96 -8.89
N ALA A 133 1.84 -8.22 -7.67
CA ALA A 133 2.10 -9.56 -7.15
C ALA A 133 1.80 -9.62 -5.65
N TRP A 134 1.31 -10.77 -5.20
CA TRP A 134 0.99 -11.08 -3.81
C TRP A 134 1.92 -12.16 -3.29
N TYR A 135 2.45 -11.94 -2.09
CA TYR A 135 3.51 -12.73 -1.50
C TYR A 135 3.08 -13.38 -0.19
N ASN A 136 3.61 -14.58 0.09
CA ASN A 136 3.48 -15.23 1.39
C ASN A 136 4.58 -14.78 2.37
N LYS A 137 4.69 -15.47 3.52
CA LYS A 137 5.67 -15.15 4.56
C LYS A 137 7.10 -15.50 4.14
N GLU A 138 7.22 -16.45 3.23
CA GLU A 138 8.45 -16.96 2.63
C GLU A 138 8.92 -16.08 1.45
N ASN A 139 8.17 -15.03 1.10
CA ASN A 139 8.39 -14.13 -0.04
C ASN A 139 8.24 -14.80 -1.41
N GLU A 140 7.47 -15.87 -1.49
CA GLU A 140 7.09 -16.52 -2.73
C GLU A 140 5.87 -15.83 -3.33
N ILE A 141 5.86 -15.67 -4.66
CA ILE A 141 4.72 -15.08 -5.37
C ILE A 141 3.63 -16.14 -5.49
N LEU A 142 2.48 -15.91 -4.85
CA LEU A 142 1.32 -16.79 -4.94
C LEU A 142 0.34 -16.35 -6.03
N TYR A 143 0.12 -15.04 -6.16
CA TYR A 143 -0.74 -14.49 -7.20
C TYR A 143 -0.04 -13.32 -7.88
N SER A 144 -0.26 -13.18 -9.18
CA SER A 144 0.25 -12.05 -9.95
C SER A 144 -0.73 -11.65 -11.05
N ARG A 145 -0.53 -10.46 -11.60
CA ARG A 145 -1.26 -10.03 -12.80
C ARG A 145 -1.17 -11.04 -13.94
N LYS A 146 -0.05 -11.75 -14.08
CA LYS A 146 0.12 -12.76 -15.15
C LYS A 146 -0.72 -14.01 -14.92
N SER A 147 -0.95 -14.40 -13.66
CA SER A 147 -1.69 -15.62 -13.35
C SER A 147 -3.20 -15.40 -13.22
N VAL A 148 -3.63 -14.24 -12.70
CA VAL A 148 -5.06 -13.98 -12.40
C VAL A 148 -5.64 -12.81 -13.21
N GLY A 149 -4.81 -12.02 -13.91
CA GLY A 149 -5.25 -10.89 -14.73
C GLY A 149 -5.64 -9.66 -13.92
N ILE A 150 -6.74 -9.76 -13.17
CA ILE A 150 -7.31 -8.66 -12.36
C ILE A 150 -6.75 -8.74 -10.94
N SER A 151 -6.45 -7.59 -10.34
CA SER A 151 -5.91 -7.50 -8.98
C SER A 151 -6.77 -8.28 -8.00
N PHE A 152 -6.16 -9.31 -7.44
CA PHE A 152 -6.76 -10.26 -6.50
C PHE A 152 -7.36 -9.59 -5.25
N LEU A 153 -6.72 -8.52 -4.77
CA LEU A 153 -7.14 -7.76 -3.60
C LEU A 153 -6.77 -6.29 -3.80
N SER A 154 -7.69 -5.49 -4.29
CA SER A 154 -7.43 -4.07 -4.49
C SER A 154 -7.13 -3.37 -3.17
N ILE A 155 -6.16 -2.46 -3.20
CA ILE A 155 -5.86 -1.59 -2.06
C ILE A 155 -7.08 -0.68 -1.84
N PRO A 156 -7.60 -0.53 -0.60
CA PRO A 156 -8.74 0.33 -0.34
C PRO A 156 -8.49 1.79 -0.77
N GLU A 157 -9.50 2.41 -1.37
CA GLU A 157 -9.36 3.75 -1.93
C GLU A 157 -8.99 4.81 -0.89
N ASP A 158 -9.54 4.70 0.32
CA ASP A 158 -9.26 5.59 1.46
C ASP A 158 -7.78 5.55 1.87
N LEU A 159 -7.12 4.41 1.65
CA LEU A 159 -5.70 4.26 1.97
C LEU A 159 -4.79 4.96 0.93
N ILE A 160 -5.23 5.07 -0.33
CA ILE A 160 -4.41 5.63 -1.43
C ILE A 160 -4.71 7.11 -1.72
N LYS A 161 -5.98 7.48 -1.79
CA LYS A 161 -6.48 8.57 -2.65
C LYS A 161 -5.87 9.94 -2.39
N ASP A 162 -5.47 10.26 -1.17
CA ASP A 162 -4.92 11.59 -0.86
C ASP A 162 -3.43 11.56 -0.52
N LYS A 163 -2.97 10.57 0.25
CA LYS A 163 -1.58 10.50 0.73
C LYS A 163 -0.56 10.21 -0.36
N ILE A 164 -0.94 9.44 -1.38
CA ILE A 164 -0.03 9.13 -2.49
C ILE A 164 0.32 10.39 -3.29
N PHE A 165 -0.64 11.29 -3.50
CA PHE A 165 -0.38 12.53 -4.24
C PHE A 165 0.33 13.56 -3.37
N GLU A 166 0.00 13.64 -2.07
CA GLU A 166 0.64 14.59 -1.15
C GLU A 166 2.15 14.35 -1.01
N ARG A 167 2.59 13.08 -0.95
CA ARG A 167 4.01 12.74 -0.76
C ARG A 167 4.75 12.41 -2.05
N VAL A 168 4.15 11.61 -2.94
CA VAL A 168 4.90 11.07 -4.08
C VAL A 168 4.97 12.07 -5.25
N CYS A 169 3.97 12.93 -5.42
CA CYS A 169 4.00 13.95 -6.48
C CYS A 169 4.88 15.17 -6.17
N GLN A 170 5.70 15.11 -5.11
CA GLN A 170 6.72 16.12 -4.81
C GLN A 170 8.03 15.90 -5.60
N TYR A 171 8.19 14.74 -6.27
CA TYR A 171 9.37 14.36 -7.08
C TYR A 171 9.15 14.62 -8.60
#